data_AF-A0A099JKF1-F1
#
_entry.id   AF-A0A099JKF1-F1
#
_cell.length_a   1.000
_cell.length_b   1.000
_cell.length_c   1.000
_cell.angle_alpha   90.00
_cell.angle_beta   90.00
_cell.angle_gamma   90.00
#
_symmetry.space_group_name_H-M   'P 1'
#
loop_
_entity.id
_entity.type
_entity.pdbx_description
1 polymer ?
#
loop_
_entity_poly.entity_id
_entity_poly.type
_entity_poly.pdbx_seq_one_letter_code
_entity_poly.pdbx_strand_id
1 'polypeptide(L)'
;MVVNGLARRTPLIAGNWKMNLDHLQAIAFVQKLAWNLKDAGHDFTAVEVAVFPPFTDLRSVQTLISADKLDLAFGAQDVSAQESGAFTGEISGAFLAKLECQYVIIGHSERRTLHNETDEQVSAKIAAALKHNLVPIICVGETAADLELHGPSAVPVAQLRAALANVSNAADIVVAYEPVWAIGSGQAATPEQAEQVAAQLRAVLQETLGQDVADKTRILYGGSVKSGNIAAYMREPNVDGALVGGASLDIAEFSSIVRFQKHVGR
;
A
#
# COMPACT_ATOMS: atom_id res chain seq x y z
N MET A 1 7.54 -21.57 -16.07
CA MET A 1 6.31 -21.56 -16.89
C MET A 1 5.99 -20.12 -17.21
N VAL A 2 6.01 -19.79 -18.50
CA VAL A 2 5.62 -18.48 -19.01
C VAL A 2 4.08 -18.44 -18.97
N VAL A 3 3.52 -17.60 -18.12
CA VAL A 3 2.09 -17.27 -18.17
C VAL A 3 1.93 -16.16 -19.20
N ASN A 4 1.00 -16.36 -20.12
CA ASN A 4 0.74 -15.57 -21.31
C ASN A 4 0.74 -14.03 -21.12
N GLY A 5 1.51 -13.33 -21.96
CA GLY A 5 1.04 -12.20 -22.77
C GLY A 5 0.74 -10.84 -22.12
N LEU A 6 0.55 -10.72 -20.82
CA LEU A 6 0.44 -9.43 -20.12
C LEU A 6 1.77 -9.14 -19.43
N ALA A 7 2.39 -8.00 -19.73
CA ALA A 7 3.53 -7.54 -18.94
C ALA A 7 3.08 -7.47 -17.47
N ARG A 8 3.65 -8.33 -16.62
CA ARG A 8 3.24 -8.43 -15.22
C ARG A 8 3.58 -7.09 -14.55
N ARG A 9 2.58 -6.47 -13.89
CA ARG A 9 2.79 -5.25 -13.09
C ARG A 9 3.95 -5.47 -12.13
N THR A 10 4.89 -4.52 -12.05
CA THR A 10 6.00 -4.59 -11.09
C THR A 10 5.42 -4.68 -9.68
N PRO A 11 5.72 -5.75 -8.93
CA PRO A 11 5.21 -5.90 -7.58
C PRO A 11 5.65 -4.76 -6.65
N LEU A 12 4.75 -4.33 -5.77
CA LEU A 12 5.05 -3.33 -4.74
C LEU A 12 4.97 -3.95 -3.35
N ILE A 13 6.06 -3.92 -2.59
CA ILE A 13 6.10 -4.34 -1.19
C ILE A 13 6.24 -3.09 -0.32
N ALA A 14 5.12 -2.71 0.30
CA ALA A 14 4.96 -1.49 1.07
C ALA A 14 4.97 -1.78 2.58
N GLY A 15 5.97 -1.27 3.31
CA GLY A 15 6.06 -1.39 4.75
C GLY A 15 5.34 -0.25 5.48
N ASN A 16 4.13 -0.50 5.98
CA ASN A 16 3.40 0.45 6.81
C ASN A 16 3.85 0.33 8.28
N TRP A 17 4.68 1.27 8.73
CA TRP A 17 5.22 1.26 10.09
C TRP A 17 4.18 1.66 11.15
N LYS A 18 3.05 2.25 10.72
CA LYS A 18 2.03 2.82 11.62
C LYS A 18 2.69 3.78 12.60
N MET A 19 2.16 3.87 13.83
CA MET A 19 2.74 4.71 14.89
C MET A 19 3.89 4.00 15.61
N ASN A 20 4.96 3.68 14.89
CA ASN A 20 6.19 3.08 15.42
C ASN A 20 7.44 3.79 14.89
N LEU A 21 8.54 3.60 15.63
CA LEU A 21 9.84 4.22 15.42
C LEU A 21 9.84 5.73 15.71
N ASP A 22 11.00 6.23 16.12
CA ASP A 22 11.33 7.66 16.07
C ASP A 22 12.25 7.95 14.88
N HIS A 23 12.48 9.23 14.61
CA HIS A 23 13.31 9.67 13.49
C HIS A 23 14.75 9.11 13.45
N LEU A 24 15.36 8.73 14.59
CA LEU A 24 16.70 8.10 14.62
C LEU A 24 16.60 6.62 14.31
N GLN A 25 15.58 5.94 14.87
CA GLN A 25 15.28 4.55 14.58
C GLN A 25 14.90 4.36 13.10
N ALA A 26 14.16 5.30 12.53
CA ALA A 26 13.82 5.35 11.10
C ALA A 26 15.06 5.40 10.21
N ILE A 27 16.03 6.28 10.52
CA ILE A 27 17.32 6.36 9.80
C ILE A 27 18.03 5.01 9.88
N ALA A 28 18.20 4.47 11.08
CA ALA A 28 18.89 3.20 11.29
C ALA A 28 18.20 2.04 10.58
N PHE A 29 16.86 2.04 10.53
CA PHE A 29 16.07 1.04 9.82
C PHE A 29 16.33 1.11 8.32
N VAL A 30 16.18 2.29 7.70
CA VAL A 30 16.37 2.47 6.25
C VAL A 30 17.79 2.10 5.83
N GLN A 31 18.81 2.49 6.60
CA GLN A 31 20.20 2.10 6.35
C GLN A 31 20.37 0.57 6.33
N LYS A 32 19.83 -0.12 7.35
CA LYS A 32 19.90 -1.59 7.45
C LYS A 32 19.13 -2.29 6.34
N LEU A 33 17.94 -1.78 6.00
CA LEU A 33 17.12 -2.34 4.92
C LEU A 33 17.85 -2.22 3.59
N ALA A 34 18.35 -1.03 3.25
CA ALA A 34 19.08 -0.80 2.02
C ALA A 34 20.33 -1.67 1.93
N TRP A 35 21.09 -1.79 3.02
CA TRP A 35 22.27 -2.66 3.08
C TRP A 35 21.90 -4.14 2.86
N ASN A 36 20.89 -4.65 3.56
CA ASN A 36 20.43 -6.03 3.44
C ASN A 36 19.95 -6.36 2.02
N LEU A 37 19.17 -5.46 1.39
CA LEU A 37 18.67 -5.65 0.04
C LEU A 37 19.81 -5.62 -0.99
N LYS A 38 20.77 -4.71 -0.81
CA LYS A 38 21.96 -4.62 -1.67
C LYS A 38 22.84 -5.88 -1.55
N ASP A 39 23.16 -6.31 -0.33
CA ASP A 39 23.96 -7.52 -0.08
C ASP A 39 23.27 -8.78 -0.66
N ALA A 40 21.94 -8.81 -0.59
CA ALA A 40 21.13 -9.87 -1.16
C ALA A 40 21.01 -9.86 -2.69
N GLY A 41 21.56 -8.84 -3.37
CA GLY A 41 21.42 -8.62 -4.82
C GLY A 41 19.97 -8.39 -5.24
N HIS A 42 19.20 -7.64 -4.46
CA HIS A 42 17.82 -7.29 -4.78
C HIS A 42 17.76 -6.41 -6.04
N ASP A 43 16.82 -6.71 -6.93
CA ASP A 43 16.53 -5.91 -8.12
C ASP A 43 15.28 -5.07 -7.88
N PHE A 44 15.48 -3.77 -7.66
CA PHE A 44 14.40 -2.81 -7.42
C PHE A 44 13.50 -2.58 -8.64
N THR A 45 13.93 -2.96 -9.85
CA THR A 45 13.11 -2.90 -11.06
C THR A 45 12.18 -4.11 -11.19
N ALA A 46 12.55 -5.23 -10.56
CA ALA A 46 11.75 -6.46 -10.53
C ALA A 46 10.73 -6.46 -9.40
N VAL A 47 11.03 -5.82 -8.26
CA VAL A 47 10.11 -5.62 -7.13
C VAL A 47 10.42 -4.27 -6.49
N GLU A 48 9.44 -3.37 -6.52
CA GLU A 48 9.52 -2.07 -5.88
C GLU A 48 9.33 -2.20 -4.37
N VAL A 49 10.09 -1.43 -3.60
CA VAL A 49 10.06 -1.44 -2.14
C VAL A 49 9.76 -0.04 -1.65
N ALA A 50 8.72 0.09 -0.83
CA ALA A 50 8.33 1.36 -0.24
C ALA A 50 8.23 1.25 1.28
N VAL A 51 8.59 2.33 2.00
CA VAL A 51 8.36 2.45 3.45
C VAL A 51 7.49 3.65 3.77
N PHE A 52 6.61 3.49 4.76
CA PHE A 52 5.66 4.51 5.17
C PHE A 52 5.89 4.83 6.64
N PRO A 53 6.82 5.75 6.95
CA PRO A 53 7.10 6.16 8.32
C PRO A 53 6.04 7.14 8.88
N PRO A 54 5.99 7.35 10.20
CA PRO A 54 5.26 8.48 10.78
C PRO A 54 5.70 9.83 10.19
N PHE A 55 4.82 10.84 10.19
CA PHE A 55 5.13 12.16 9.65
C PHE A 55 6.40 12.80 10.23
N THR A 56 6.69 12.54 11.52
CA THR A 56 7.85 13.07 12.24
C THR A 56 9.18 12.58 11.68
N ASP A 57 9.16 11.49 10.92
CA ASP A 57 10.35 10.78 10.48
C ASP A 57 10.59 10.95 8.97
N LEU A 58 9.58 11.42 8.22
CA LEU A 58 9.63 11.58 6.77
C LEU A 58 10.83 12.40 6.31
N ARG A 59 11.15 13.51 6.99
CA ARG A 59 12.30 14.34 6.62
C ARG A 59 13.61 13.57 6.79
N SER A 60 13.76 12.82 7.88
CA SER A 60 14.96 12.01 8.13
C SER A 60 15.12 10.92 7.07
N VAL A 61 14.03 10.19 6.77
CA VAL A 61 14.00 9.16 5.72
C VAL A 61 14.33 9.76 4.35
N GLN A 62 13.69 10.88 3.98
CA GLN A 62 13.94 11.57 2.71
C GLN A 62 15.40 12.00 2.58
N THR A 63 15.96 12.67 3.59
CA THR A 63 17.36 13.15 3.51
C THR A 63 18.35 12.00 3.33
N LEU A 64 18.13 10.88 4.01
CA LEU A 64 18.98 9.70 3.90
C LEU A 64 18.87 9.08 2.49
N ILE A 65 17.65 8.83 2.01
CA ILE A 65 17.42 8.22 0.69
C ILE A 65 18.05 9.07 -0.42
N SER A 66 17.85 10.40 -0.38
CA SER A 66 18.40 11.30 -1.40
C SER A 66 19.93 11.45 -1.31
N ALA A 67 20.50 11.48 -0.10
CA ALA A 67 21.95 11.61 0.08
C ALA A 67 22.71 10.35 -0.37
N ASP A 68 22.22 9.18 0.02
CA ASP A 68 22.85 7.89 -0.29
C ASP A 68 22.39 7.31 -1.64
N LYS A 69 21.46 7.99 -2.33
CA LYS A 69 20.85 7.56 -3.61
C LYS A 69 20.28 6.15 -3.52
N LEU A 70 19.49 5.90 -2.48
CA LEU A 70 18.88 4.59 -2.25
C LEU A 70 17.70 4.40 -3.19
N ASP A 71 17.56 3.21 -3.78
CA ASP A 71 16.43 2.83 -4.65
C ASP A 71 15.15 2.47 -3.86
N LEU A 72 14.95 3.08 -2.70
CA LEU A 72 13.77 2.90 -1.85
C LEU A 72 12.76 4.01 -2.11
N ALA A 73 11.51 3.64 -2.40
CA ALA A 73 10.40 4.58 -2.38
C ALA A 73 9.96 4.84 -0.92
N PHE A 74 9.29 5.97 -0.70
CA PHE A 74 8.66 6.25 0.58
C PHE A 74 7.42 7.13 0.39
N GLY A 75 6.57 7.12 1.42
CA GLY A 75 5.32 7.84 1.40
C GLY A 75 4.77 8.11 2.79
N ALA A 76 3.68 8.88 2.85
CA ALA A 76 3.01 9.19 4.10
C ALA A 76 1.91 8.18 4.44
N GLN A 77 1.56 8.10 5.72
CA GLN A 77 0.50 7.21 6.22
C GLN A 77 -0.91 7.84 6.16
N ASP A 78 -1.00 9.15 5.90
CA ASP A 78 -2.25 9.90 5.69
C ASP A 78 -1.96 11.22 4.95
N VAL A 79 -2.99 11.91 4.47
CA VAL A 79 -2.91 13.27 3.93
C VAL A 79 -4.21 14.02 4.19
N SER A 80 -4.13 15.33 4.35
CA SER A 80 -5.30 16.19 4.46
C SER A 80 -6.00 16.35 3.11
N ALA A 81 -7.34 16.43 3.14
CA ALA A 81 -8.11 16.91 1.99
C ALA A 81 -7.89 18.40 1.71
N GLN A 82 -7.28 19.13 2.65
CA GLN A 82 -7.09 20.56 2.60
C GLN A 82 -5.68 20.91 2.12
N GLU A 83 -5.59 21.96 1.31
CA GLU A 83 -4.32 22.47 0.77
C GLU A 83 -3.47 23.18 1.83
N SER A 84 -4.13 24.03 2.61
CA SER A 84 -3.58 24.83 3.71
C SER A 84 -4.73 25.45 4.49
N GLY A 85 -4.48 25.94 5.69
CA GLY A 85 -5.46 26.69 6.47
C GLY A 85 -5.48 26.32 7.94
N ALA A 86 -6.59 26.63 8.60
CA ALA A 86 -6.79 26.41 10.03
C ALA A 86 -7.17 24.94 10.34
N PHE A 87 -6.26 24.02 10.01
CA PHE A 87 -6.42 22.58 10.19
C PHE A 87 -5.30 22.04 11.08
N THR A 88 -5.31 22.43 12.35
CA THR A 88 -4.25 22.09 13.32
C THR A 88 -4.02 20.59 13.40
N GLY A 89 -2.79 20.14 13.11
CA GLY A 89 -2.38 18.74 13.16
C GLY A 89 -2.47 17.99 11.82
N GLU A 90 -3.09 18.58 10.80
CA GLU A 90 -3.21 18.00 9.47
C GLU A 90 -1.97 18.27 8.61
N ILE A 91 -1.65 17.36 7.69
CA ILE A 91 -0.51 17.46 6.76
C ILE A 91 -1.04 17.45 5.33
N SER A 92 -0.80 18.54 4.58
CA SER A 92 -1.32 18.66 3.21
C SER A 92 -0.46 17.93 2.19
N GLY A 93 -1.06 17.62 1.03
CA GLY A 93 -0.34 17.03 -0.10
C GLY A 93 0.86 17.88 -0.56
N ALA A 94 0.73 19.21 -0.49
CA ALA A 94 1.82 20.13 -0.80
C ALA A 94 3.05 19.94 0.10
N PHE A 95 2.85 19.63 1.40
CA PHE A 95 3.94 19.39 2.34
C PHE A 95 4.64 18.07 2.02
N LEU A 96 3.86 17.03 1.74
CA LEU A 96 4.38 15.70 1.37
C LEU A 96 5.17 15.74 0.07
N ALA A 97 4.68 16.47 -0.95
CA ALA A 97 5.39 16.66 -2.20
C ALA A 97 6.73 17.41 -2.01
N LYS A 98 6.81 18.36 -1.07
CA LYS A 98 8.08 19.02 -0.71
C LYS A 98 9.06 18.10 0.02
N LEU A 99 8.56 17.05 0.65
CA LEU A 99 9.34 15.96 1.21
C LEU A 99 9.58 14.84 0.19
N GLU A 100 9.33 15.06 -1.10
CA GLU A 100 9.59 14.08 -2.17
C GLU A 100 8.89 12.72 -1.95
N CYS A 101 7.80 12.70 -1.18
CA CYS A 101 6.97 11.50 -1.01
C CYS A 101 6.41 11.09 -2.38
N GLN A 102 6.51 9.81 -2.71
CA GLN A 102 5.96 9.25 -3.95
C GLN A 102 4.54 8.74 -3.74
N TYR A 103 4.30 8.17 -2.56
CA TYR A 103 3.05 7.52 -2.19
C TYR A 103 2.38 8.17 -0.99
N VAL A 104 1.10 7.90 -0.82
CA VAL A 104 0.39 8.14 0.44
C VAL A 104 -0.70 7.10 0.68
N ILE A 105 -0.76 6.53 1.88
CA ILE A 105 -1.83 5.63 2.30
C ILE A 105 -3.06 6.46 2.66
N ILE A 106 -4.24 6.08 2.14
CA ILE A 106 -5.51 6.79 2.39
C ILE A 106 -6.61 5.77 2.65
N GLY A 107 -7.46 6.02 3.65
CA GLY A 107 -8.59 5.14 3.97
C GLY A 107 -8.17 3.85 4.66
N HIS A 108 -6.99 3.79 5.28
CA HIS A 108 -6.54 2.62 6.03
C HIS A 108 -7.59 2.26 7.09
N SER A 109 -7.81 0.96 7.30
CA SER A 109 -8.80 0.43 8.24
C SER A 109 -8.77 1.08 9.62
N GLU A 110 -7.58 1.39 10.16
CA GLU A 110 -7.42 2.13 11.44
C GLU A 110 -7.95 3.57 11.37
N ARG A 111 -7.83 4.27 10.25
CA ARG A 111 -8.40 5.63 10.09
C ARG A 111 -9.91 5.58 9.98
N ARG A 112 -10.45 4.61 9.23
CA ARG A 112 -11.90 4.39 9.11
C ARG A 112 -12.54 4.04 10.45
N THR A 113 -11.90 3.18 11.23
CA THR A 113 -12.46 2.66 12.49
C THR A 113 -12.19 3.53 13.72
N LEU A 114 -10.99 4.13 13.83
CA LEU A 114 -10.58 4.90 15.03
C LEU A 114 -10.78 6.40 14.87
N HIS A 115 -10.82 6.89 13.62
CA HIS A 115 -10.98 8.31 13.31
C HIS A 115 -12.25 8.60 12.50
N ASN A 116 -13.13 7.61 12.34
CA ASN A 116 -14.41 7.69 11.64
C ASN A 116 -14.28 8.25 10.22
N GLU A 117 -13.19 7.89 9.53
CA GLU A 117 -12.94 8.37 8.17
C GLU A 117 -13.97 7.76 7.19
N THR A 118 -14.79 8.63 6.59
CA THR A 118 -15.86 8.24 5.67
C THR A 118 -15.37 8.09 4.22
N ASP A 119 -16.16 7.45 3.37
CA ASP A 119 -15.82 7.31 1.94
C ASP A 119 -15.72 8.66 1.22
N GLU A 120 -16.54 9.65 1.61
CA GLU A 120 -16.46 11.01 1.09
C GLU A 120 -15.14 11.68 1.48
N GLN A 121 -14.68 11.48 2.72
CA GLN A 121 -13.39 12.00 3.18
C GLN A 121 -12.22 11.32 2.46
N VAL A 122 -12.29 10.00 2.29
CA VAL A 122 -11.30 9.24 1.50
C VAL A 122 -11.22 9.76 0.06
N SER A 123 -12.36 9.93 -0.61
CA SER A 123 -12.41 10.48 -1.97
C SER A 123 -11.79 11.88 -2.05
N ALA A 124 -12.10 12.76 -1.08
CA ALA A 124 -11.53 14.10 -1.02
C ALA A 124 -10.00 14.09 -0.82
N LYS A 125 -9.49 13.20 0.04
CA LYS A 125 -8.05 13.03 0.27
C LYS A 125 -7.33 12.47 -0.96
N ILE A 126 -7.94 11.54 -1.68
CA ILE A 126 -7.41 11.02 -2.96
C ILE A 126 -7.26 12.16 -3.97
N ALA A 127 -8.29 12.99 -4.13
CA ALA A 127 -8.24 14.14 -5.03
C ALA A 127 -7.12 15.13 -4.63
N ALA A 128 -6.96 15.39 -3.32
CA ALA A 128 -5.88 16.24 -2.81
C ALA A 128 -4.50 15.64 -3.07
N ALA A 129 -4.31 14.33 -2.88
CA ALA A 129 -3.05 13.63 -3.16
C ALA A 129 -2.65 13.74 -4.64
N LEU A 130 -3.60 13.42 -5.53
CA LEU A 130 -3.38 13.43 -6.97
C LEU A 130 -3.02 14.83 -7.50
N LYS A 131 -3.61 15.89 -6.93
CA LYS A 131 -3.28 17.28 -7.31
C LYS A 131 -1.81 17.65 -7.06
N HIS A 132 -1.15 16.95 -6.14
CA HIS A 132 0.27 17.13 -5.82
C HIS A 132 1.16 16.01 -6.38
N ASN A 133 0.66 15.23 -7.33
CA ASN A 133 1.36 14.11 -7.95
C ASN A 133 1.80 13.02 -6.95
N LEU A 134 1.09 12.88 -5.83
CA LEU A 134 1.26 11.75 -4.92
C LEU A 134 0.41 10.58 -5.42
N VAL A 135 0.98 9.38 -5.45
CA VAL A 135 0.24 8.15 -5.81
C VAL A 135 -0.51 7.63 -4.57
N PRO A 136 -1.85 7.69 -4.54
CA PRO A 136 -2.59 7.20 -3.39
C PRO A 136 -2.61 5.66 -3.39
N ILE A 137 -2.31 5.08 -2.23
CA ILE A 137 -2.59 3.69 -1.88
C ILE A 137 -3.94 3.70 -1.16
N ILE A 138 -4.99 3.38 -1.92
CA ILE A 138 -6.38 3.39 -1.48
C ILE A 138 -6.67 2.10 -0.74
N CYS A 139 -6.88 2.18 0.57
CA CYS A 139 -7.23 1.03 1.38
C CYS A 139 -8.75 0.79 1.39
N VAL A 140 -9.14 -0.46 1.14
CA VAL A 140 -10.52 -0.94 1.15
C VAL A 140 -10.60 -2.30 1.83
N GLY A 141 -11.70 -2.59 2.52
CA GLY A 141 -11.79 -3.76 3.37
C GLY A 141 -13.10 -3.88 4.12
N GLU A 142 -13.52 -5.12 4.36
CA GLU A 142 -14.67 -5.48 5.19
C GLU A 142 -14.26 -5.95 6.59
N THR A 143 -15.09 -5.63 7.58
CA THR A 143 -15.01 -6.24 8.92
C THR A 143 -15.59 -7.65 8.93
N ALA A 144 -15.46 -8.38 10.05
CA ALA A 144 -16.06 -9.70 10.20
C ALA A 144 -17.60 -9.64 10.10
N ALA A 145 -18.21 -8.58 10.66
CA ALA A 145 -19.66 -8.38 10.61
C ALA A 145 -20.14 -8.08 9.18
N ASP A 146 -19.38 -7.27 8.44
CA ASP A 146 -19.65 -6.99 7.03
C ASP A 146 -19.56 -8.26 6.18
N LEU A 147 -18.52 -9.08 6.41
CA LEU A 147 -18.33 -10.34 5.70
C LEU A 147 -19.48 -11.32 5.94
N GLU A 148 -19.98 -11.42 7.18
CA GLU A 148 -21.12 -12.26 7.54
C GLU A 148 -22.42 -11.76 6.87
N LEU A 149 -22.62 -10.44 6.83
CA LEU A 149 -23.86 -9.83 6.35
C LEU A 149 -23.94 -9.72 4.82
N HIS A 150 -22.84 -9.39 4.16
CA HIS A 150 -22.80 -9.03 2.75
C HIS A 150 -21.99 -10.00 1.90
N GLY A 151 -21.24 -10.90 2.53
CA GLY A 151 -20.30 -11.77 1.86
C GLY A 151 -19.00 -11.06 1.45
N PRO A 152 -18.06 -11.81 0.87
CA PRO A 152 -16.79 -11.25 0.41
C PRO A 152 -16.99 -10.22 -0.70
N SER A 153 -16.05 -9.29 -0.83
CA SER A 153 -15.97 -8.27 -1.90
C SER A 153 -17.02 -7.16 -1.86
N ALA A 154 -18.22 -7.36 -1.29
CA ALA A 154 -19.30 -6.38 -1.36
C ALA A 154 -18.90 -5.00 -0.80
N VAL A 155 -18.35 -4.96 0.42
CA VAL A 155 -17.90 -3.72 1.06
C VAL A 155 -16.65 -3.13 0.38
N PRO A 156 -15.57 -3.88 0.09
CA PRO A 156 -14.41 -3.35 -0.63
C PRO A 156 -14.76 -2.75 -2.00
N VAL A 157 -15.67 -3.39 -2.74
CA VAL A 157 -16.14 -2.89 -4.04
C VAL A 157 -16.90 -1.58 -3.89
N ALA A 158 -17.81 -1.48 -2.90
CA ALA A 158 -18.55 -0.26 -2.63
C ALA A 158 -17.60 0.89 -2.23
N GLN A 159 -16.67 0.64 -1.30
CA GLN A 159 -15.66 1.61 -0.87
C GLN A 159 -14.78 2.07 -2.03
N LEU A 160 -14.32 1.15 -2.89
CA LEU A 160 -13.48 1.52 -4.04
C LEU A 160 -14.26 2.39 -5.03
N ARG A 161 -15.52 2.07 -5.34
CA ARG A 161 -16.36 2.89 -6.22
C ARG A 161 -16.55 4.31 -5.65
N ALA A 162 -16.82 4.42 -4.35
CA ALA A 162 -16.96 5.72 -3.70
C ALA A 162 -15.64 6.51 -3.70
N ALA A 163 -14.52 5.85 -3.42
CA ALA A 163 -13.18 6.44 -3.46
C ALA A 163 -12.84 7.00 -4.85
N LEU A 164 -13.21 6.28 -5.92
CA LEU A 164 -12.92 6.65 -7.31
C LEU A 164 -13.91 7.66 -7.93
N ALA A 165 -14.99 8.04 -7.25
CA ALA A 165 -16.06 8.86 -7.81
C ALA A 165 -15.57 10.21 -8.40
N ASN A 166 -14.47 10.75 -7.87
CA ASN A 166 -13.88 12.03 -8.30
C ASN A 166 -12.49 11.87 -8.96
N VAL A 167 -12.11 10.65 -9.34
CA VAL A 167 -10.81 10.36 -9.95
C VAL A 167 -10.95 10.36 -11.47
N SER A 168 -10.13 11.17 -12.16
CA SER A 168 -10.10 11.23 -13.63
C SER A 168 -9.40 10.04 -14.27
N ASN A 169 -9.70 9.79 -15.55
CA ASN A 169 -9.13 8.76 -16.41
C ASN A 169 -7.66 9.03 -16.81
N ALA A 170 -6.74 8.94 -15.85
CA ALA A 170 -5.29 8.88 -16.09
C ALA A 170 -4.49 8.64 -14.80
N ALA A 171 -5.11 8.81 -13.63
CA ALA A 171 -4.42 8.82 -12.35
C ALA A 171 -3.63 7.53 -12.09
N ASP A 172 -2.40 7.70 -11.61
CA ASP A 172 -1.64 6.60 -11.03
C ASP A 172 -2.15 6.37 -9.61
N ILE A 173 -2.70 5.18 -9.38
CA ILE A 173 -3.25 4.76 -8.09
C ILE A 173 -2.81 3.33 -7.78
N VAL A 174 -2.84 3.00 -6.51
CA VAL A 174 -2.67 1.65 -5.98
C VAL A 174 -3.86 1.34 -5.08
N VAL A 175 -4.33 0.10 -5.07
CA VAL A 175 -5.39 -0.35 -4.16
C VAL A 175 -4.79 -1.33 -3.18
N ALA A 176 -5.11 -1.23 -1.89
CA ALA A 176 -4.75 -2.23 -0.90
C ALA A 176 -6.02 -2.84 -0.31
N TYR A 177 -6.20 -4.14 -0.53
CA TYR A 177 -7.30 -4.90 0.08
C TYR A 177 -6.91 -5.34 1.49
N GLU A 178 -7.63 -4.85 2.48
CA GLU A 178 -7.47 -5.13 3.90
C GLU A 178 -8.62 -6.01 4.41
N PRO A 179 -8.47 -7.34 4.48
CA PRO A 179 -9.44 -8.18 5.21
C PRO A 179 -9.37 -7.84 6.70
N VAL A 180 -10.15 -6.87 7.17
CA VAL A 180 -10.03 -6.31 8.54
C VAL A 180 -10.25 -7.38 9.60
N TRP A 181 -11.10 -8.37 9.30
CA TRP A 181 -11.32 -9.56 10.13
C TRP A 181 -10.07 -10.44 10.31
N ALA A 182 -9.08 -10.36 9.42
CA ALA A 182 -7.82 -11.09 9.46
C ALA A 182 -6.64 -10.25 10.04
N ILE A 183 -6.83 -8.96 10.28
CA ILE A 183 -5.77 -8.08 10.79
C ILE A 183 -5.61 -8.30 12.29
N GLY A 184 -4.42 -8.73 12.72
CA GLY A 184 -4.11 -8.92 14.15
C GLY A 184 -4.74 -10.14 14.81
N SER A 185 -5.63 -10.87 14.12
CA SER A 185 -6.29 -12.09 14.63
C SER A 185 -5.40 -13.34 14.60
N GLY A 186 -4.26 -13.26 13.91
CA GLY A 186 -3.36 -14.41 13.68
C GLY A 186 -3.85 -15.38 12.59
N GLN A 187 -5.05 -15.16 12.03
CA GLN A 187 -5.58 -15.87 10.88
C GLN A 187 -5.52 -14.96 9.66
N ALA A 188 -4.71 -15.33 8.67
CA ALA A 188 -4.65 -14.62 7.40
C ALA A 188 -5.75 -15.14 6.46
N ALA A 189 -6.30 -14.28 5.60
CA ALA A 189 -7.13 -14.73 4.48
C ALA A 189 -6.31 -15.66 3.59
N THR A 190 -6.92 -16.69 3.01
CA THR A 190 -6.18 -17.57 2.08
C THR A 190 -5.83 -16.81 0.79
N PRO A 191 -4.82 -17.26 0.02
CA PRO A 191 -4.53 -16.67 -1.30
C PRO A 191 -5.75 -16.61 -2.22
N GLU A 192 -6.57 -17.65 -2.21
CA GLU A 192 -7.79 -17.74 -3.02
C GLU A 192 -8.85 -16.71 -2.60
N GLN A 193 -8.98 -16.46 -1.29
CA GLN A 193 -9.87 -15.41 -0.77
C GLN A 193 -9.36 -14.01 -1.17
N ALA A 194 -8.05 -13.78 -1.07
CA ALA A 194 -7.44 -12.52 -1.49
C ALA A 194 -7.61 -12.28 -3.00
N GLU A 195 -7.41 -13.31 -3.82
CA GLU A 195 -7.62 -13.29 -5.27
C GLU A 195 -9.08 -13.00 -5.62
N GLN A 196 -10.04 -13.65 -4.96
CA GLN A 196 -11.47 -13.42 -5.20
C GLN A 196 -11.82 -11.94 -5.07
N VAL A 197 -11.33 -11.26 -4.03
CA VAL A 197 -11.59 -9.83 -3.84
C VAL A 197 -10.77 -8.98 -4.81
N ALA A 198 -9.49 -9.28 -5.01
CA ALA A 198 -8.62 -8.55 -5.93
C ALA A 198 -9.14 -8.55 -7.37
N ALA A 199 -9.68 -9.67 -7.85
CA ALA A 199 -10.32 -9.77 -9.16
C ALA A 199 -11.54 -8.84 -9.30
N GLN A 200 -12.38 -8.75 -8.26
CA GLN A 200 -13.53 -7.84 -8.24
C GLN A 200 -13.10 -6.37 -8.20
N LEU A 201 -12.06 -6.05 -7.42
CA LEU A 201 -11.49 -4.69 -7.40
C LEU A 201 -10.91 -4.31 -8.77
N ARG A 202 -10.27 -5.25 -9.48
CA ARG A 202 -9.80 -5.00 -10.85
C ARG A 202 -10.94 -4.75 -11.82
N ALA A 203 -12.05 -5.49 -11.70
CA ALA A 203 -13.24 -5.25 -12.49
C ALA A 203 -13.82 -3.83 -12.25
N VAL A 204 -13.83 -3.37 -10.99
CA VAL A 204 -14.25 -1.99 -10.65
C VAL A 204 -13.33 -0.95 -11.31
N LEU A 205 -12.02 -1.16 -11.28
CA LEU A 205 -11.06 -0.28 -11.95
C LEU A 205 -11.30 -0.21 -13.45
N GLN A 206 -11.53 -1.37 -14.09
CA GLN A 206 -11.83 -1.46 -15.52
C GLN A 206 -13.12 -0.72 -15.88
N GLU A 207 -14.18 -0.91 -15.09
CA GLU A 207 -15.47 -0.28 -15.31
C GLU A 207 -15.43 1.24 -15.10
N THR A 208 -14.70 1.70 -14.08
CA THR A 208 -14.73 3.11 -13.64
C THR A 208 -13.69 3.96 -14.38
N LEU A 209 -12.49 3.43 -14.61
CA LEU A 209 -11.34 4.18 -15.14
C LEU A 209 -10.83 3.65 -16.49
N GLY A 210 -11.39 2.54 -16.98
CA GLY A 210 -11.00 1.91 -18.24
C GLY A 210 -9.91 0.85 -18.10
N GLN A 211 -9.76 0.06 -19.16
CA GLN A 211 -8.85 -1.10 -19.21
C GLN A 211 -7.39 -0.72 -18.95
N ASP A 212 -6.89 0.35 -19.59
CA ASP A 212 -5.48 0.76 -19.48
C ASP A 212 -5.10 1.09 -18.02
N VAL A 213 -6.00 1.76 -17.28
CA VAL A 213 -5.79 2.07 -15.86
C VAL A 213 -5.84 0.79 -15.03
N ALA A 214 -6.83 -0.06 -15.26
CA ALA A 214 -6.98 -1.33 -14.54
C ALA A 214 -5.77 -2.27 -14.73
N ASP A 215 -5.16 -2.29 -15.92
CA ASP A 215 -4.02 -3.15 -16.23
C ASP A 215 -2.71 -2.66 -15.59
N LYS A 216 -2.54 -1.33 -15.40
CA LYS A 216 -1.38 -0.75 -14.72
C LYS A 216 -1.55 -0.63 -13.20
N THR A 217 -2.78 -0.51 -12.69
CA THR A 217 -3.03 -0.38 -11.25
C THR A 217 -2.63 -1.66 -10.52
N ARG A 218 -1.81 -1.48 -9.49
CA ARG A 218 -1.36 -2.54 -8.58
C ARG A 218 -2.40 -2.72 -7.48
N ILE A 219 -2.77 -3.97 -7.21
CA ILE A 219 -3.64 -4.35 -6.10
C ILE A 219 -2.81 -5.13 -5.08
N LEU A 220 -2.65 -4.57 -3.89
CA LEU A 220 -1.87 -5.12 -2.80
C LEU A 220 -2.77 -5.91 -1.85
N TYR A 221 -2.24 -6.99 -1.30
CA TYR A 221 -2.83 -7.64 -0.15
C TYR A 221 -2.35 -6.97 1.15
N GLY A 222 -3.29 -6.45 1.95
CA GLY A 222 -3.04 -5.74 3.21
C GLY A 222 -3.33 -6.54 4.48
N GLY A 223 -3.56 -7.85 4.37
CA GLY A 223 -3.75 -8.74 5.53
C GLY A 223 -2.43 -9.13 6.23
N SER A 224 -2.48 -10.19 7.03
CA SER A 224 -1.27 -10.68 7.74
C SER A 224 -0.27 -11.34 6.78
N VAL A 225 0.78 -10.60 6.43
CA VAL A 225 1.88 -11.05 5.56
C VAL A 225 3.12 -11.38 6.38
N LYS A 226 3.74 -12.51 6.05
CA LYS A 226 5.02 -13.01 6.57
C LYS A 226 5.84 -13.59 5.43
N SER A 227 7.14 -13.76 5.65
CA SER A 227 8.06 -14.38 4.69
C SER A 227 7.61 -15.78 4.25
N GLY A 228 6.98 -16.52 5.16
CA GLY A 228 6.47 -17.87 4.91
C GLY A 228 5.20 -17.96 4.05
N ASN A 229 4.43 -16.87 3.88
CA ASN A 229 3.17 -16.90 3.13
C ASN A 229 3.12 -15.96 1.92
N ILE A 230 4.00 -14.95 1.84
CA ILE A 230 3.98 -13.94 0.76
C ILE A 230 4.01 -14.57 -0.65
N ALA A 231 4.81 -15.63 -0.84
CA ALA A 231 4.95 -16.25 -2.14
C ALA A 231 3.66 -16.94 -2.64
N ALA A 232 2.75 -17.31 -1.73
CA ALA A 232 1.46 -17.87 -2.12
C ALA A 232 0.55 -16.77 -2.68
N TYR A 233 0.42 -15.63 -1.99
CA TYR A 233 -0.34 -14.48 -2.49
C TYR A 233 0.24 -13.95 -3.81
N MET A 234 1.56 -13.85 -3.93
CA MET A 234 2.21 -13.37 -5.16
C MET A 234 2.11 -14.35 -6.34
N ARG A 235 1.48 -15.52 -6.20
CA ARG A 235 1.14 -16.38 -7.35
C ARG A 235 -0.23 -16.05 -7.94
N GLU A 236 -1.09 -15.40 -7.17
CA GLU A 236 -2.41 -15.02 -7.62
C GLU A 236 -2.32 -13.95 -8.72
N PRO A 237 -3.17 -14.04 -9.77
CA PRO A 237 -3.05 -13.20 -10.96
C PRO A 237 -3.39 -11.73 -10.70
N ASN A 238 -4.25 -11.43 -9.72
CA ASN A 238 -4.65 -10.07 -9.40
C ASN A 238 -3.97 -9.49 -8.17
N VAL A 239 -3.10 -10.23 -7.48
CA VAL A 239 -2.32 -9.75 -6.34
C VAL A 239 -0.93 -9.31 -6.83
N ASP A 240 -0.70 -8.01 -6.77
CA ASP A 240 0.49 -7.33 -7.30
C ASP A 240 1.44 -6.84 -6.20
N GLY A 241 1.31 -7.34 -4.97
CA GLY A 241 2.15 -6.92 -3.87
C GLY A 241 1.49 -7.01 -2.51
N ALA A 242 2.07 -6.33 -1.54
CA ALA A 242 1.60 -6.36 -0.16
C ALA A 242 1.76 -5.01 0.54
N LEU A 243 0.76 -4.67 1.36
CA LEU A 243 0.85 -3.61 2.37
C LEU A 243 1.10 -4.26 3.73
N VAL A 244 2.35 -4.27 4.16
CA VAL A 244 2.85 -5.03 5.30
C VAL A 244 2.83 -4.19 6.57
N GLY A 245 2.07 -4.61 7.57
CA GLY A 245 2.04 -3.98 8.90
C GLY A 245 3.24 -4.37 9.78
N GLY A 246 2.99 -5.04 10.91
CA GLY A 246 4.03 -5.31 11.92
C GLY A 246 5.28 -6.05 11.43
N ALA A 247 5.15 -6.94 10.43
CA ALA A 247 6.30 -7.62 9.84
C ALA A 247 7.26 -6.67 9.10
N SER A 248 6.83 -5.45 8.77
CA SER A 248 7.68 -4.41 8.17
C SER A 248 8.62 -3.75 9.17
N LEU A 249 8.44 -3.94 10.47
CA LEU A 249 9.29 -3.38 11.52
C LEU A 249 10.49 -4.29 11.86
N ASP A 250 10.46 -5.53 11.39
CA ASP A 250 11.59 -6.46 11.50
C ASP A 250 12.37 -6.46 10.17
N ILE A 251 13.63 -6.03 10.23
CA ILE A 251 14.50 -5.89 9.07
C ILE A 251 14.70 -7.22 8.33
N ALA A 252 14.89 -8.33 9.06
CA ALA A 252 15.17 -9.62 8.45
C ALA A 252 13.90 -10.18 7.79
N GLU A 253 12.77 -10.09 8.49
CA GLU A 253 11.47 -10.53 7.99
C GLU A 253 11.02 -9.69 6.79
N PHE A 254 11.10 -8.37 6.86
CA PHE A 254 10.70 -7.49 5.76
C PHE A 254 11.59 -7.68 4.52
N SER A 255 12.92 -7.79 4.70
CA SER A 255 13.85 -8.10 3.60
C SER A 255 13.53 -9.45 2.94
N SER A 256 13.09 -10.43 3.73
CA SER A 256 12.66 -11.74 3.25
C SER A 256 11.35 -11.65 2.47
N ILE A 257 10.37 -10.88 2.96
CA ILE A 257 9.10 -10.61 2.26
C ILE A 257 9.33 -9.93 0.91
N VAL A 258 10.16 -8.88 0.88
CA VAL A 258 10.56 -8.17 -0.35
C VAL A 258 11.12 -9.13 -1.40
N ARG A 259 11.86 -10.14 -0.95
CA ARG A 259 12.52 -11.13 -1.79
C ARG A 259 11.69 -12.40 -1.99
N PHE A 260 10.36 -12.30 -1.96
CA PHE A 260 9.43 -13.45 -2.08
C PHE A 260 9.72 -14.37 -3.28
N GLN A 261 10.29 -13.85 -4.38
CA GLN A 261 10.68 -14.63 -5.54
C GLN A 261 11.65 -15.78 -5.19
N LYS A 262 12.49 -15.60 -4.15
CA LYS A 262 13.40 -16.65 -3.64
C LYS A 262 12.68 -17.73 -2.82
N HIS A 263 11.40 -17.56 -2.53
CA HIS A 263 10.55 -18.54 -1.84
C HIS A 263 9.68 -19.35 -2.81
N VAL A 264 9.67 -19.00 -4.11
CA VAL A 264 8.94 -19.74 -5.14
C VAL A 264 9.74 -21.00 -5.52
N GLY A 265 9.33 -22.17 -5.01
CA GLY A 265 9.96 -23.46 -5.33
C GLY A 265 10.54 -24.23 -4.15
N ARG A 266 10.16 -23.88 -2.91
CA ARG A 266 10.23 -24.79 -1.76
C ARG A 266 8.86 -25.41 -1.50
#